data_AF-A0A392PJG3-F1
#
_entry.id   AF-A0A392PJG3-F1
#
_cell.length_a   1.000
_cell.length_b   1.000
_cell.length_c   1.000
_cell.angle_alpha   90.00
_cell.angle_beta   90.00
_cell.angle_gamma   90.00
#
_symmetry.space_group_name_H-M   'P 1'
#
loop_
_entity.id
_entity.type
_entity.pdbx_description
1 polymer ?
#
loop_
_entity_poly.entity_id
_entity_poly.type
_entity_poly.pdbx_seq_one_letter_code
_entity_poly.pdbx_strand_id
1 'polypeptide(L)'
;TVVSPDPYLKITEAAIPFPMACCLTYPERVTPRNRQKLQQCVRNGADMYPGAILVRKRTVSMLWNLMPPSWTVARDLEVGDIVDRHLEDG
;
A
#
# COMPACT_ATOMS: atom_id res chain seq x y z
N THR A 1 11.77 -15.04 19.35
CA THR A 1 12.47 -14.85 18.06
C THR A 1 13.94 -14.65 18.35
N VAL A 2 14.79 -15.53 17.83
CA VAL A 2 16.25 -15.44 17.96
C VAL A 2 16.75 -14.54 16.83
N VAL A 3 17.41 -13.44 17.18
CA VAL A 3 17.96 -12.49 16.21
C VAL A 3 19.43 -12.82 16.05
N SER A 4 19.79 -13.46 14.94
CA SER A 4 21.19 -13.65 14.56
C SER A 4 21.77 -12.29 14.08
N PRO A 5 22.98 -11.90 14.52
CA PRO A 5 23.57 -10.64 14.11
C PRO A 5 24.24 -10.80 12.75
N ASP A 6 23.51 -10.53 11.67
CA ASP A 6 24.10 -10.46 10.33
C ASP A 6 24.77 -9.08 10.13
N PRO A 7 26.11 -9.03 9.92
CA PRO A 7 26.90 -7.79 9.93
C PRO A 7 26.78 -6.95 8.64
N TYR A 8 26.01 -7.40 7.65
CA TYR A 8 25.74 -6.64 6.42
C TYR A 8 24.48 -5.78 6.48
N LEU A 9 23.72 -5.86 7.58
CA LEU A 9 22.53 -5.05 7.80
C LEU A 9 22.93 -3.75 8.53
N LYS A 10 22.65 -2.60 7.92
CA LYS A 10 22.82 -1.31 8.61
C LYS A 10 21.90 -1.29 9.83
N ILE A 11 22.39 -0.73 10.94
CA ILE A 11 21.77 -0.75 12.29
C ILE A 11 20.33 -0.17 12.31
N THR A 12 19.88 0.49 11.24
CA THR A 12 18.55 1.09 11.10
C THR A 12 17.57 0.30 10.22
N GLU A 13 18.00 -0.78 9.57
CA GLU A 13 17.14 -1.58 8.69
C GLU A 13 16.71 -2.85 9.42
N ALA A 14 15.41 -2.97 9.73
CA ALA A 14 14.84 -4.25 10.12
C ALA A 14 14.60 -5.05 8.84
N ALA A 15 15.24 -6.21 8.69
CA ALA A 15 14.98 -7.11 7.57
C ALA A 15 13.58 -7.71 7.73
N ILE A 16 12.56 -7.04 7.17
CA ILE A 16 11.19 -7.52 7.19
C ILE A 16 11.10 -8.68 6.19
N PRO A 17 10.75 -9.90 6.61
CA PRO A 17 10.57 -11.01 5.69
C PRO A 17 9.53 -10.66 4.62
N PHE A 18 9.77 -11.02 3.35
CA PHE A 18 8.85 -10.83 2.21
C PHE A 18 7.35 -11.09 2.51
N PRO A 19 6.96 -12.16 3.25
CA PRO A 19 5.54 -12.37 3.60
C PRO A 19 4.96 -11.33 4.56
N MET A 20 5.78 -10.65 5.37
CA MET A 20 5.33 -9.56 6.24
C MET A 20 5.18 -8.24 5.46
N ALA A 21 5.97 -7.99 4.42
CA ALA A 21 5.83 -6.78 3.59
C ALA A 21 4.46 -6.71 2.89
N CYS A 22 3.88 -7.85 2.52
CA CYS A 22 2.49 -7.91 2.01
C CYS A 22 1.43 -7.61 3.08
N CYS A 23 1.74 -7.79 4.38
CA CYS A 23 0.83 -7.40 5.47
C CYS A 23 1.04 -5.95 5.92
N LEU A 24 2.20 -5.36 5.63
CA LEU A 24 2.54 -4.00 6.03
C LEU A 24 2.12 -3.01 4.94
N THR A 25 0.96 -2.41 5.16
CA THR A 25 0.46 -1.32 4.32
C THR A 25 0.69 0.03 4.98
N TYR A 26 0.99 1.03 4.17
CA TYR A 26 1.09 2.42 4.62
C TYR A 26 -0.13 3.22 4.14
N PRO A 27 -0.87 3.89 5.04
CA PRO A 27 -1.98 4.75 4.65
C PRO A 27 -1.47 6.03 4.01
N GLU A 28 -1.54 6.12 2.68
CA GLU A 28 -1.19 7.33 1.95
C GLU A 28 -2.45 8.10 1.55
N ARG A 29 -2.47 9.40 1.86
CA ARG A 29 -3.56 10.29 1.44
C ARG A 29 -3.40 10.65 -0.03
N VAL A 30 -4.51 10.56 -0.77
CA VAL A 30 -4.57 10.99 -2.15
C VAL A 30 -4.50 12.51 -2.21
N THR A 31 -3.47 12.99 -2.90
CA THR A 31 -3.20 14.38 -3.26
C THR A 31 -3.12 14.49 -4.78
N PRO A 32 -3.29 15.68 -5.38
CA PRO A 32 -3.20 15.83 -6.83
C PRO A 32 -1.87 15.35 -7.41
N ARG A 33 -0.78 15.41 -6.62
CA ARG A 33 0.58 15.03 -7.03
C ARG A 33 0.81 13.51 -7.02
N ASN A 34 0.30 12.79 -6.02
CA ASN A 34 0.47 11.33 -5.90
C ASN A 34 -0.72 10.53 -6.48
N ARG A 35 -1.82 11.20 -6.89
CA ARG A 35 -3.03 10.54 -7.42
C ARG A 35 -2.73 9.54 -8.52
N GLN A 36 -1.93 9.91 -9.50
CA GLN A 36 -1.63 9.04 -10.65
C GLN A 36 -0.91 7.76 -10.21
N LYS A 37 0.00 7.87 -9.23
CA LYS A 37 0.70 6.72 -8.64
C LYS A 37 -0.28 5.82 -7.89
N LEU A 38 -1.09 6.39 -7.01
CA LEU A 38 -2.05 5.64 -6.20
C LEU A 38 -3.13 4.96 -7.07
N GLN A 39 -3.58 5.61 -8.15
CA GLN A 39 -4.48 4.98 -9.12
C GLN A 39 -3.87 3.73 -9.74
N GLN A 40 -2.58 3.75 -10.07
CA GLN A 40 -1.88 2.57 -10.59
C GLN A 40 -1.75 1.47 -9.52
N CYS A 41 -1.41 1.83 -8.28
CA CYS A 41 -1.37 0.87 -7.16
C CYS A 41 -2.73 0.19 -6.92
N VAL A 42 -3.81 0.96 -6.92
CA VAL A 42 -5.18 0.45 -6.75
C VAL A 42 -5.58 -0.44 -7.93
N ARG A 43 -5.17 -0.09 -9.15
CA ARG A 43 -5.41 -0.89 -10.36
C ARG A 43 -4.64 -2.22 -10.34
N ASN A 44 -3.44 -2.23 -9.78
CA ASN A 44 -2.63 -3.43 -9.60
C ASN A 44 -3.23 -4.37 -8.53
N GLY A 45 -3.94 -3.82 -7.54
CA GLY A 45 -4.56 -4.56 -6.44
C GLY A 45 -3.56 -5.01 -5.38
N ALA A 46 -3.97 -5.94 -4.52
CA ALA A 46 -3.13 -6.50 -3.46
C ALA A 46 -2.17 -7.59 -3.98
N ASP A 47 -2.46 -8.19 -5.14
CA ASP A 47 -1.70 -9.33 -5.67
C ASP A 47 -0.39 -8.91 -6.36
N MET A 48 -0.27 -7.65 -6.77
CA MET A 48 0.90 -7.13 -7.49
C MET A 48 1.59 -6.02 -6.71
N TYR A 49 2.92 -6.09 -6.60
CA TYR A 49 3.76 -5.05 -6.02
C TYR A 49 4.43 -4.20 -7.11
N PRO A 50 4.44 -2.85 -7.01
CA PRO A 50 3.77 -2.01 -6.01
C PRO A 50 2.26 -1.94 -6.23
N GLY A 51 1.50 -2.12 -5.14
CA GLY A 51 0.05 -2.26 -5.15
C GLY A 51 -0.61 -1.65 -3.92
N ALA A 52 -1.91 -1.89 -3.79
CA ALA A 52 -2.69 -1.45 -2.63
C ALA A 52 -3.69 -2.52 -2.22
N ILE A 53 -3.93 -2.62 -0.92
CA ILE A 53 -4.85 -3.61 -0.34
C ILE A 53 -6.20 -2.97 -0.05
N LEU A 54 -6.20 -1.71 0.36
CA LEU A 54 -7.40 -1.06 0.87
C LEU A 54 -7.52 0.37 0.38
N VAL A 55 -8.74 0.79 0.07
CA VAL A 55 -9.09 2.19 -0.17
C VAL A 55 -10.17 2.62 0.80
N ARG A 56 -9.94 3.73 1.49
CA ARG A 56 -10.90 4.37 2.38
C ARG A 56 -11.37 5.63 1.69
N LYS A 57 -12.63 5.61 1.24
CA LYS A 57 -13.25 6.81 0.69
C LYS A 57 -13.62 7.76 1.81
N ARG A 58 -13.44 9.06 1.58
CA ARG A 58 -13.90 10.07 2.56
C ARG A 58 -15.42 10.24 2.52
N THR A 59 -16.00 10.20 1.32
CA THR A 59 -17.41 10.50 1.06
C THR A 59 -18.35 9.47 1.65
N VAL A 60 -17.99 8.21 1.51
CA VAL A 60 -18.69 7.07 2.12
C VAL A 60 -17.67 6.48 3.04
N SER A 61 -17.90 6.48 4.37
CA SER A 61 -17.01 5.88 5.39
C SER A 61 -16.93 4.36 5.23
N MET A 62 -16.54 3.92 4.04
CA MET A 62 -16.57 2.58 3.52
C MET A 62 -15.17 2.21 3.10
N LEU A 63 -14.80 1.01 3.54
CA LEU A 63 -13.52 0.37 3.32
C LEU A 63 -13.68 -0.54 2.10
N TRP A 64 -12.96 -0.23 1.03
CA TRP A 64 -12.93 -1.04 -0.18
C TRP A 64 -11.70 -1.93 -0.16
N ASN A 65 -11.93 -3.23 0.04
CA ASN A 65 -10.87 -4.22 -0.09
C ASN A 65 -10.57 -4.48 -1.56
N LEU A 66 -9.30 -4.38 -1.97
CA LEU A 66 -8.84 -4.53 -3.35
C LEU A 66 -8.49 -5.99 -3.70
N MET A 67 -9.15 -6.92 -3.05
CA MET A 67 -9.09 -8.35 -3.30
C MET A 67 -10.52 -8.85 -3.61
N PRO A 68 -10.90 -8.98 -4.89
CA PRO A 68 -10.10 -8.80 -6.11
C PRO A 68 -9.89 -7.32 -6.51
N PRO A 69 -8.92 -7.00 -7.41
CA PRO A 69 -8.67 -5.64 -7.86
C PRO A 69 -9.91 -5.03 -8.54
N SER A 70 -10.21 -3.78 -8.20
CA SER A 70 -11.36 -3.07 -8.75
C SER A 70 -10.95 -1.84 -9.54
N TRP A 71 -11.06 -1.93 -10.87
CA TRP A 71 -10.81 -0.82 -11.79
C TRP A 71 -11.78 0.35 -11.56
N THR A 72 -13.00 0.06 -11.10
CA THR A 72 -14.00 1.08 -10.75
C THR A 72 -13.51 1.94 -9.58
N VAL A 73 -12.99 1.31 -8.53
CA VAL A 73 -12.44 2.02 -7.36
C VAL A 73 -11.21 2.85 -7.76
N ALA A 74 -10.35 2.33 -8.63
CA ALA A 74 -9.19 3.08 -9.15
C ALA A 74 -9.61 4.33 -9.95
N ARG A 75 -10.66 4.20 -10.78
CA ARG A 75 -11.17 5.31 -11.60
C ARG A 75 -11.86 6.37 -10.74
N ASP A 76 -12.65 5.94 -9.77
CA ASP A 76 -13.43 6.82 -8.90
C ASP A 76 -12.61 7.30 -7.68
N LEU A 77 -11.28 7.28 -7.75
CA LEU A 77 -10.38 7.72 -6.69
C LEU A 77 -10.31 9.25 -6.67
N GLU A 78 -10.66 9.86 -5.53
CA GLU A 78 -10.73 11.31 -5.38
C GLU A 78 -9.64 11.85 -4.44
N VAL A 79 -9.33 13.13 -4.58
CA VAL A 79 -8.37 13.80 -3.70
C VAL A 79 -8.96 13.87 -2.29
N GLY A 80 -8.22 13.36 -1.31
CA GLY A 80 -8.64 13.28 0.08
C GLY A 80 -9.07 11.88 0.55
N ASP A 81 -9.17 10.91 -0.37
CA ASP A 81 -9.27 9.49 -0.04
C ASP A 81 -7.94 8.98 0.56
N ILE A 82 -7.98 7.84 1.25
CA ILE A 82 -6.80 7.20 1.84
C ILE A 82 -6.62 5.84 1.16
N VAL A 83 -5.43 5.58 0.64
CA VAL A 83 -5.07 4.31 0.03
C VAL A 83 -4.00 3.65 0.89
N ASP A 84 -4.29 2.46 1.38
CA ASP A 84 -3.32 1.63 2.09
C ASP A 84 -2.51 0.84 1.05
N ARG A 85 -1.40 1.45 0.63
CA ARG A 85 -0.48 0.87 -0.35
C ARG A 85 0.55 -0.03 0.32
N HIS A 86 1.17 -0.91 -0.43
CA HIS A 86 2.31 -1.68 0.08
C HIS A 86 3.46 -0.77 0.49
N LEU A 87 4.19 -1.18 1.53
CA LEU A 87 5.42 -0.53 1.95
C LEU A 87 6.40 -0.57 0.78
N GLU A 88 6.82 0.60 0.29
CA GLU A 88 7.88 0.69 -0.71
C GLU A 88 9.21 0.88 0.00
N ASP A 89 10.19 0.01 -0.27
CA ASP A 89 11.57 0.20 0.20
C ASP A 89 12.11 1.51 -0.38
N GLY A 90 12.51 2.43 0.51
CA GLY A 90 13.05 3.74 0.18
C GLY A 90 14.19 4.11 1.12
#